data_AF-A0A6J4JAF6-F1
#
_entry.id   AF-A0A6J4JAF6-F1
#
_cell.length_a   1.000
_cell.length_b   1.000
_cell.length_c   1.000
_cell.angle_alpha   90.00
_cell.angle_beta   90.00
_cell.angle_gamma   90.00
#
_symmetry.space_group_name_H-M   'P 1'
#
loop_
_entity.id
_entity.type
_entity.pdbx_description
1 polymer ?
#
loop_
_entity_poly.entity_id
_entity_poly.type
_entity_poly.pdbx_seq_one_letter_code
_entity_poly.pdbx_strand_id
1 'polypeptide(L)'
;MSENDFYTPTKIDLLRMENELLTFEVRFLKARLAGSARGQDSASTGLPTMSRLVHLEEAENDLVLLVRRLGSSPLGPILRRSANFRTLEERYVRPPADRSMTPPERTAYLEGAEKDLVLLLRRLSRPPFGTMLRRRPSFRTLEQRYL
;
A
#
# COMPACT_ATOMS: atom_id res chain seq x y z
N MET A 1 -31.16 -47.68 21.92
CA MET A 1 -30.57 -46.48 22.54
C MET A 1 -30.44 -45.45 21.44
N SER A 2 -31.00 -44.27 21.65
CA SER A 2 -31.50 -43.33 20.64
C SER A 2 -30.37 -42.58 19.90
N GLU A 3 -30.47 -42.46 18.57
CA GLU A 3 -29.50 -41.81 17.66
C GLU A 3 -29.51 -40.26 17.68
N ASN A 4 -30.08 -39.61 18.70
CA ASN A 4 -30.37 -38.16 18.66
C ASN A 4 -29.84 -37.35 19.86
N ASP A 5 -28.73 -37.76 20.48
CA ASP A 5 -28.03 -36.91 21.46
C ASP A 5 -27.01 -35.98 20.76
N PHE A 6 -27.48 -35.21 19.78
CA PHE A 6 -26.68 -34.11 19.23
C PHE A 6 -26.67 -32.96 20.23
N TYR A 7 -25.47 -32.49 20.57
CA TYR A 7 -25.28 -31.36 21.47
C TYR A 7 -26.01 -30.11 20.94
N THR A 8 -27.04 -29.67 21.66
CA THR A 8 -27.69 -28.37 21.45
C THR A 8 -27.03 -27.35 22.38
N PRO A 9 -26.28 -26.36 21.85
CA PRO A 9 -25.63 -25.35 22.68
C PRO A 9 -26.66 -24.65 23.56
N THR A 10 -26.44 -24.64 24.87
CA THR A 10 -27.31 -23.88 25.77
C THR A 10 -27.03 -22.39 25.62
N LYS A 11 -27.95 -21.54 26.08
CA LYS A 11 -27.76 -20.08 26.06
C LYS A 11 -26.48 -19.64 26.78
N ILE A 12 -26.05 -20.40 27.78
CA ILE A 12 -24.80 -20.17 28.52
C ILE A 12 -23.59 -20.49 27.63
N ASP A 13 -23.66 -21.56 26.85
CA ASP A 13 -22.59 -21.95 25.91
C ASP A 13 -22.44 -20.92 24.80
N LEU A 14 -23.56 -20.36 24.30
CA LEU A 14 -23.53 -19.27 23.32
C LEU A 14 -22.85 -18.02 23.87
N LEU A 15 -23.17 -17.61 25.10
CA LEU A 15 -22.54 -16.46 25.77
C LEU A 15 -21.06 -16.72 26.08
N ARG A 16 -20.69 -17.97 26.35
CA ARG A 16 -19.30 -18.37 26.56
C ARG A 16 -18.51 -18.29 25.25
N MET A 17 -19.08 -18.79 24.16
CA MET A 17 -18.51 -18.66 22.82
C MET A 17 -18.33 -17.20 22.40
N GLU A 18 -19.33 -16.35 22.70
CA GLU A 18 -19.24 -14.92 22.41
C GLU A 18 -18.13 -14.24 23.22
N ASN A 19 -18.01 -14.54 24.52
CA ASN A 19 -16.90 -14.02 25.34
C ASN A 19 -15.53 -14.49 24.85
N GLU A 20 -15.42 -15.76 24.44
CA GLU A 20 -14.18 -16.29 23.87
C GLU A 20 -13.83 -15.56 22.56
N LEU A 21 -14.81 -15.36 21.67
CA LEU A 21 -14.64 -14.64 20.42
C LEU A 21 -14.21 -13.17 20.65
N LEU A 22 -14.90 -12.46 21.55
CA LEU A 22 -14.55 -11.09 21.94
C LEU A 22 -13.16 -11.01 22.57
N THR A 23 -12.78 -12.02 23.36
CA THR A 23 -11.43 -12.10 23.96
C THR A 23 -10.36 -12.25 22.88
N PHE A 24 -10.61 -13.07 21.86
CA PHE A 24 -9.71 -13.20 20.72
C PHE A 24 -9.61 -11.90 19.93
N GLU A 25 -10.72 -11.21 19.71
CA GLU A 25 -10.74 -9.92 19.00
C GLU A 25 -9.97 -8.85 19.78
N VAL A 26 -10.20 -8.72 21.09
CA VAL A 26 -9.46 -7.78 21.94
C VAL A 26 -7.97 -8.12 21.95
N ARG A 27 -7.60 -9.40 22.02
CA ARG A 27 -6.19 -9.83 21.99
C ARG A 27 -5.56 -9.53 20.63
N PHE A 28 -6.28 -9.75 19.54
CA PHE A 28 -5.84 -9.42 18.19
C PHE A 28 -5.65 -7.91 18.00
N LEU A 29 -6.62 -7.09 18.44
CA LEU A 29 -6.54 -5.64 18.38
C LEU A 29 -5.40 -5.09 19.26
N LYS A 30 -5.20 -5.63 20.46
CA LYS A 30 -4.07 -5.29 21.33
C LYS A 30 -2.73 -5.68 20.71
N ALA A 31 -2.61 -6.87 20.11
CA ALA A 31 -1.41 -7.29 19.41
C ALA A 31 -1.12 -6.39 18.19
N ARG A 32 -2.16 -5.98 17.47
CA ARG A 32 -2.07 -5.04 16.35
C ARG A 32 -1.61 -3.65 16.80
N LEU A 33 -2.13 -3.13 17.92
CA LEU A 33 -1.69 -1.85 18.49
C LEU A 33 -0.27 -1.93 19.06
N ALA A 34 0.07 -3.02 19.75
CA ALA A 34 1.42 -3.25 20.28
C ALA A 34 2.46 -3.42 19.15
N GLY A 35 2.08 -4.05 18.03
CA GLY A 35 2.89 -4.12 16.81
C GLY A 35 3.05 -2.76 16.14
N SER A 36 2.00 -1.92 16.14
CA SER A 36 2.08 -0.55 15.63
C SER A 36 2.96 0.36 16.50
N ALA A 37 3.05 0.11 17.81
CA ALA A 37 3.92 0.86 18.72
C ALA A 37 5.39 0.41 18.69
N ARG A 38 5.68 -0.78 18.13
CA ARG A 38 7.05 -1.33 17.99
C ARG A 38 7.59 -1.30 16.55
N GLY A 39 6.79 -0.88 15.57
CA GLY A 39 7.08 -0.96 14.14
C GLY A 39 7.96 0.16 13.55
N GLN A 40 9.02 0.58 14.24
CA GLN A 40 10.18 1.16 13.55
C GLN A 40 11.24 0.10 13.24
N ASP A 41 11.26 -1.04 13.93
CA ASP A 41 12.34 -2.01 13.75
C ASP A 41 11.80 -3.45 13.66
N SER A 42 12.28 -4.16 12.64
CA SER A 42 12.26 -5.63 12.47
C SER A 42 11.16 -6.22 11.59
N ALA A 43 11.59 -6.56 10.39
CA ALA A 43 11.06 -7.58 9.52
C ALA A 43 10.61 -8.84 10.29
N SER A 44 9.32 -9.16 10.21
CA SER A 44 8.83 -10.55 10.32
C SER A 44 7.46 -10.70 9.66
N THR A 45 7.44 -11.53 8.61
CA THR A 45 6.40 -12.48 8.27
C THR A 45 4.96 -11.97 8.06
N GLY A 46 4.62 -11.75 6.78
CA GLY A 46 3.57 -12.55 6.15
C GLY A 46 2.24 -11.87 5.78
N LEU A 47 1.82 -10.80 6.44
CA LEU A 47 0.72 -9.98 5.94
C LEU A 47 1.02 -8.50 6.19
N PRO A 48 1.06 -7.64 5.16
CA PRO A 48 1.04 -6.20 5.39
C PRO A 48 -0.20 -5.88 6.23
N THR A 49 0.01 -5.20 7.35
CA THR A 49 -1.10 -4.65 8.15
C THR A 49 -2.05 -3.91 7.22
N MET A 50 -3.37 -3.99 7.43
CA MET A 50 -4.35 -3.34 6.54
C MET A 50 -4.03 -1.85 6.27
N SER A 51 -3.49 -1.15 7.27
CA SER A 51 -2.96 0.22 7.10
C SER A 51 -1.80 0.30 6.10
N ARG A 52 -0.87 -0.65 6.13
CA ARG A 52 0.23 -0.76 5.17
C ARG A 52 -0.27 -1.05 3.76
N LEU A 53 -1.25 -1.94 3.60
CA LEU A 53 -1.87 -2.18 2.29
C LEU A 53 -2.52 -0.93 1.73
N VAL A 54 -3.30 -0.22 2.53
CA VAL A 54 -3.91 1.05 2.13
C VAL A 54 -2.83 2.06 1.72
N HIS A 55 -1.77 2.21 2.51
CA HIS A 55 -0.66 3.10 2.15
C HIS A 55 0.05 2.71 0.84
N LEU A 56 0.19 1.42 0.60
CA LEU A 56 0.79 0.86 -0.61
C LEU A 56 -0.10 1.11 -1.85
N GLU A 57 -1.42 0.99 -1.70
CA GLU A 57 -2.39 1.34 -2.75
C GLU A 57 -2.43 2.86 -3.01
N GLU A 58 -2.35 3.68 -1.96
CA GLU A 58 -2.23 5.13 -2.08
C GLU A 58 -0.95 5.52 -2.83
N ALA A 59 0.18 4.86 -2.54
CA ALA A 59 1.44 5.10 -3.21
C ALA A 59 1.38 4.74 -4.71
N GLU A 60 0.71 3.65 -5.08
CA GLU A 60 0.46 3.32 -6.49
C GLU A 60 -0.35 4.43 -7.18
N ASN A 61 -1.46 4.85 -6.58
CA ASN A 61 -2.31 5.90 -7.14
C ASN A 61 -1.55 7.23 -7.30
N ASP A 62 -0.79 7.61 -6.28
CA ASP A 62 0.06 8.81 -6.29
C ASP A 62 1.13 8.72 -7.40
N LEU A 63 1.76 7.55 -7.58
CA LEU A 63 2.71 7.30 -8.65
C LEU A 63 2.05 7.44 -10.04
N VAL A 64 0.91 6.80 -10.26
CA VAL A 64 0.17 6.86 -11.54
C VAL A 64 -0.18 8.31 -11.87
N LEU A 65 -0.72 9.05 -10.89
CA LEU A 65 -1.07 10.46 -11.07
C LEU A 65 0.16 11.33 -11.36
N LEU A 66 1.26 11.10 -10.64
CA LEU A 66 2.52 11.82 -10.85
C LEU A 66 3.09 11.56 -12.23
N VAL A 67 3.20 10.29 -12.65
CA VAL A 67 3.72 9.91 -13.97
C VAL A 67 2.83 10.47 -15.09
N ARG A 68 1.51 10.37 -14.96
CA ARG A 68 0.56 10.94 -15.94
C ARG A 68 0.72 12.45 -16.05
N ARG A 69 0.82 13.15 -14.92
CA ARG A 69 0.98 14.62 -14.88
C ARG A 69 2.33 15.08 -15.44
N LEU A 70 3.39 14.31 -15.21
CA LEU A 70 4.72 14.57 -15.77
C LEU A 70 4.74 14.33 -17.28
N GLY A 71 4.06 13.27 -17.75
CA GLY A 71 3.92 12.96 -19.16
C GLY A 71 3.08 14.00 -19.92
N SER A 72 2.08 14.61 -19.26
CA SER A 72 1.25 15.68 -19.82
C SER A 72 1.82 17.09 -19.62
N SER A 73 2.98 17.22 -18.95
CA SER A 73 3.67 18.50 -18.73
C SER A 73 4.47 18.91 -19.98
N PRO A 74 4.82 20.21 -20.16
CA PRO A 74 5.81 20.62 -21.16
C PRO A 74 7.17 19.90 -21.03
N LEU A 75 7.47 19.31 -19.88
CA LEU A 75 8.65 18.46 -19.68
C LEU A 75 8.48 17.01 -20.16
N GLY A 76 7.27 16.60 -20.52
CA GLY A 76 6.93 15.24 -20.94
C GLY A 76 7.80 14.69 -22.08
N PRO A 77 8.02 15.43 -23.19
CA PRO A 77 8.88 14.97 -24.29
C PRO A 77 10.32 14.71 -23.85
N ILE A 78 10.85 15.50 -22.90
CA ILE A 78 12.21 15.34 -22.38
C ILE A 78 12.26 14.13 -21.44
N LEU A 79 11.28 13.98 -20.55
CA LEU A 79 11.21 12.85 -19.63
C LEU A 79 11.07 11.51 -20.36
N ARG A 80 10.30 11.47 -21.45
CA ARG A 80 10.12 10.29 -22.32
C ARG A 80 11.40 9.84 -23.03
N ARG A 81 12.43 10.69 -23.13
CA ARG A 81 13.76 10.26 -23.61
C ARG A 81 14.47 9.37 -22.59
N SER A 82 14.11 9.45 -21.31
CA SER A 82 14.66 8.56 -20.30
C SER A 82 13.94 7.22 -20.30
N ALA A 83 14.72 6.13 -20.46
CA ALA A 83 14.20 4.77 -20.42
C ALA A 83 13.45 4.48 -19.09
N ASN A 84 13.91 5.08 -17.99
CA ASN A 84 13.29 4.94 -16.67
C ASN A 84 11.88 5.53 -16.61
N PHE A 85 11.63 6.71 -17.20
CA PHE A 85 10.29 7.29 -17.20
C PHE A 85 9.35 6.50 -18.12
N ARG A 86 9.86 6.07 -19.27
CA ARG A 86 9.10 5.25 -20.22
C ARG A 86 8.66 3.92 -19.62
N THR A 87 9.56 3.24 -18.91
CA THR A 87 9.24 2.00 -18.19
C THR A 87 8.20 2.22 -17.10
N LEU A 88 8.25 3.32 -16.35
CA LEU A 88 7.19 3.67 -15.38
C LEU A 88 5.84 3.97 -16.06
N GLU A 89 5.85 4.72 -17.18
CA GLU A 89 4.63 5.02 -17.95
C GLU A 89 4.00 3.74 -18.51
N GLU A 90 4.81 2.82 -19.05
CA GLU A 90 4.36 1.51 -19.54
C GLU A 90 3.86 0.61 -18.39
N ARG A 91 4.54 0.61 -17.24
CA ARG A 91 4.23 -0.29 -16.12
C ARG A 91 2.97 0.11 -15.34
N TYR A 92 2.75 1.41 -15.16
CA TYR A 92 1.73 1.95 -14.24
C TYR A 92 0.60 2.73 -14.95
N VAL A 93 0.88 3.44 -16.05
CA VAL A 93 -0.14 4.23 -16.76
C VAL A 93 -0.79 3.43 -17.88
N ARG A 94 -0.06 2.51 -18.49
CA ARG A 94 -0.57 1.59 -19.53
C ARG A 94 -0.36 0.13 -19.14
N PRO A 95 -0.90 -0.31 -17.99
CA PRO A 95 -0.74 -1.70 -17.58
C PRO A 95 -1.35 -2.63 -18.65
N PRO A 96 -0.75 -3.81 -18.90
CA PRO A 96 -1.35 -4.80 -19.78
C PRO A 96 -2.73 -5.19 -19.24
N ALA A 97 -3.72 -5.31 -20.12
CA ALA A 97 -5.13 -5.51 -19.77
C ALA A 97 -5.40 -6.79 -18.94
N ASP A 98 -4.52 -7.79 -19.02
CA ASP A 98 -4.75 -9.13 -18.48
C ASP A 98 -4.06 -9.40 -17.13
N ARG A 99 -3.85 -8.38 -16.31
CA ARG A 99 -3.04 -8.51 -15.10
C ARG A 99 -3.86 -9.06 -13.90
N SER A 100 -4.26 -10.32 -13.96
CA SER A 100 -4.76 -11.04 -12.78
C SER A 100 -3.58 -11.42 -11.88
N MET A 101 -3.28 -10.58 -10.88
CA MET A 101 -2.23 -10.88 -9.89
C MET A 101 -2.82 -11.67 -8.72
N THR A 102 -2.05 -12.65 -8.23
CA THR A 102 -2.37 -13.27 -6.94
C THR A 102 -2.19 -12.26 -5.79
N PRO A 103 -2.84 -12.45 -4.62
CA PRO A 103 -2.68 -11.54 -3.48
C PRO A 103 -1.21 -11.24 -3.09
N PRO A 104 -0.28 -12.22 -2.99
CA PRO A 104 1.13 -11.92 -2.66
C PRO A 104 1.88 -11.20 -3.78
N GLU A 105 1.52 -11.43 -5.06
CA GLU A 105 2.10 -10.69 -6.18
C GLU A 105 1.61 -9.24 -6.20
N ARG A 106 0.34 -9.01 -5.82
CA ARG A 106 -0.22 -7.67 -5.69
C ARG A 106 0.51 -6.87 -4.63
N THR A 107 0.79 -7.46 -3.46
CA THR A 107 1.53 -6.74 -2.41
C THR A 107 2.96 -6.41 -2.85
N ALA A 108 3.68 -7.35 -3.44
CA ALA A 108 5.03 -7.13 -3.96
C ALA A 108 5.06 -6.05 -5.06
N TYR A 109 4.03 -6.02 -5.91
CA TYR A 109 3.88 -4.99 -6.93
C TYR A 109 3.64 -3.59 -6.32
N LEU A 110 2.78 -3.50 -5.31
CA LEU A 110 2.52 -2.22 -4.63
C LEU A 110 3.75 -1.70 -3.88
N GLU A 111 4.49 -2.59 -3.21
CA GLU A 111 5.78 -2.24 -2.61
C GLU A 111 6.79 -1.75 -3.66
N GLY A 112 6.76 -2.33 -4.86
CA GLY A 112 7.51 -1.83 -6.01
C GLY A 112 7.08 -0.42 -6.41
N ALA A 113 5.77 -0.16 -6.46
CA ALA A 113 5.22 1.16 -6.79
C ALA A 113 5.66 2.24 -5.79
N GLU A 114 5.64 1.94 -4.50
CA GLU A 114 6.12 2.87 -3.48
C GLU A 114 7.62 3.18 -3.65
N LYS A 115 8.46 2.17 -3.89
CA LYS A 115 9.89 2.38 -4.15
C LYS A 115 10.13 3.23 -5.39
N ASP A 116 9.40 2.95 -6.47
CA ASP A 116 9.48 3.69 -7.72
C ASP A 116 9.01 5.14 -7.54
N LEU A 117 7.97 5.38 -6.74
CA LEU A 117 7.51 6.71 -6.34
C LEU A 117 8.59 7.47 -5.58
N VAL A 118 9.17 6.87 -4.53
CA VAL A 118 10.22 7.49 -3.73
C VAL A 118 11.45 7.83 -4.59
N LEU A 119 11.87 6.91 -5.46
CA LEU A 119 12.99 7.13 -6.38
C LEU A 119 12.70 8.26 -7.37
N LEU A 120 11.49 8.30 -7.92
CA LEU A 120 11.05 9.35 -8.82
C LEU A 120 11.01 10.70 -8.09
N LEU A 121 10.43 10.77 -6.90
CA LEU A 121 10.39 11.98 -6.07
C LEU A 121 11.79 12.47 -5.74
N ARG A 122 12.72 11.59 -5.31
CA ARG A 122 14.13 11.95 -5.06
C ARG A 122 14.85 12.48 -6.29
N ARG A 123 14.53 11.96 -7.48
CA ARG A 123 15.12 12.42 -8.72
C ARG A 123 14.56 13.78 -9.13
N LEU A 124 13.26 13.98 -8.94
CA LEU A 124 12.56 15.22 -9.27
C LEU A 124 12.83 16.34 -8.28
N SER A 125 13.13 16.03 -7.02
CA SER A 125 13.54 17.01 -6.01
C SER A 125 14.96 17.52 -6.21
N ARG A 126 15.77 16.87 -7.04
CA ARG A 126 17.11 17.34 -7.43
C ARG A 126 17.02 18.45 -8.50
N PRO A 127 17.95 19.42 -8.47
CA PRO A 127 18.05 20.43 -9.52
C PRO A 127 18.38 19.78 -10.88
N PRO A 128 17.88 20.31 -12.00
CA PRO A 128 17.16 21.59 -12.14
C PRO A 128 15.65 21.52 -11.87
N PHE A 129 15.06 20.33 -11.72
CA PHE A 129 13.61 20.15 -11.64
C PHE A 129 13.03 20.47 -10.26
N GLY A 130 13.81 20.25 -9.20
CA GLY A 130 13.35 20.43 -7.82
C GLY A 130 12.87 21.83 -7.48
N THR A 131 13.52 22.87 -7.99
CA THR A 131 13.13 24.26 -7.73
C THR A 131 11.80 24.62 -8.36
N MET A 132 11.52 24.13 -9.57
CA MET A 132 10.25 24.35 -10.27
C MET A 132 9.13 23.50 -9.68
N LEU A 133 9.39 22.23 -9.37
CA LEU A 133 8.39 21.30 -8.84
C LEU A 133 8.00 21.63 -7.40
N ARG A 134 8.94 22.14 -6.58
CA ARG A 134 8.63 22.70 -5.25
C ARG A 134 7.72 23.92 -5.29
N ARG A 135 7.47 24.55 -6.44
CA ARG A 135 6.43 25.60 -6.52
C ARG A 135 5.02 25.00 -6.59
N ARG A 136 4.88 23.71 -6.88
CA ARG A 136 3.57 23.04 -7.00
C ARG A 136 3.18 22.43 -5.65
N PRO A 137 2.02 22.77 -5.09
CA PRO A 137 1.61 22.29 -3.76
C PRO A 137 1.51 20.76 -3.73
N SER A 138 0.94 20.16 -4.77
CA SER A 138 0.84 18.70 -4.93
C SER A 138 2.17 17.95 -4.89
N PHE A 139 3.29 18.58 -5.30
CA PHE A 139 4.59 17.93 -5.23
C PHE A 139 5.16 18.01 -3.81
N ARG A 140 4.94 19.13 -3.11
CA ARG A 140 5.35 19.28 -1.71
C ARG A 140 4.62 18.29 -0.79
N THR A 141 3.33 18.08 -1.00
CA THR A 141 2.55 17.12 -0.20
C THR A 141 3.07 15.70 -0.40
N LEU A 142 3.45 15.32 -1.62
CA LEU A 142 4.07 14.01 -1.89
C LEU A 142 5.48 13.90 -1.31
N GLU A 143 6.29 14.96 -1.41
CA GLU A 143 7.62 15.01 -0.78
C GLU A 143 7.49 14.84 0.74
N GLN A 144 6.59 15.57 1.41
CA GLN A 144 6.36 15.45 2.86
C GLN A 144 5.82 14.09 3.31
N ARG A 145 5.07 13.40 2.44
CA ARG A 145 4.44 12.12 2.79
C ARG A 145 5.40 10.94 2.65
N TYR A 146 6.34 11.00 1.71
CA TYR A 146 7.16 9.86 1.31
C TYR A 146 8.69 10.08 1.43
N LEU A 147 9.17 11.31 1.69
CA LEU A 147 10.58 11.65 1.87
C LEU A 147 10.85 12.33 3.23
#